data_AF-A0AAW5KH41-F1
#
_entry.id   AF-A0AAW5KH41-F1
#
_cell.length_a   1.000
_cell.length_b   1.000
_cell.length_c   1.000
_cell.angle_alpha   90.00
_cell.angle_beta   90.00
_cell.angle_gamma   90.00
#
_symmetry.space_group_name_H-M   'P 1'
#
loop_
_entity.id
_entity.type
_entity.pdbx_description
1 polymer ?
#
loop_
_entity_poly.entity_id
_entity_poly.type
_entity_poly.pdbx_seq_one_letter_code
_entity_poly.pdbx_strand_id
1 'polypeptide(L)'
;MEKLYRREEDMEFLMEPEVKEVLARYRRFLDAVPPHLEPVGPLFGKEWVKTVWRENFLRLAQEGYNSIVLGNFYSLGAINRSLIEFYVYSAVLCGNFCEDLWQRWLIDSLLRFDKTFPQEGFRTQCEECFADVPYFAEAAQLGKKRGEMEWLRPLFPNGKGDIHFRTVCEFLQQKKGVFPRLYQDYQAMCAFVHSGDLQTKCSPFAFYVGYLNLMILAFQYTANGLLFYQPPGQARTEMEAAWAAFFDWMDELLQTGWI
;
A
#
# COMPACT_ATOMS: atom_id res chain seq x y z
N MET A 1 -1.00 -33.21 -10.55
CA MET A 1 -0.93 -32.00 -9.72
C MET A 1 0.55 -31.70 -9.54
N GLU A 2 1.07 -30.65 -10.18
CA GLU A 2 2.48 -30.30 -10.08
C GLU A 2 2.85 -29.97 -8.62
N LYS A 3 4.00 -30.47 -8.17
CA LYS A 3 4.55 -30.10 -6.86
C LYS A 3 5.08 -28.67 -6.97
N LEU A 4 4.46 -27.75 -6.25
CA LEU A 4 5.01 -26.41 -6.05
C LEU A 4 6.31 -26.48 -5.25
N TYR A 5 7.26 -25.61 -5.56
CA TYR A 5 8.47 -25.41 -4.76
C TYR A 5 8.09 -24.69 -3.46
N ARG A 6 7.91 -25.44 -2.38
CA ARG A 6 7.62 -24.93 -1.04
C ARG A 6 8.50 -25.64 -0.01
N ARG A 7 8.88 -24.93 1.05
CA ARG A 7 9.57 -25.52 2.21
C ARG A 7 8.53 -26.14 3.13
N GLU A 8 8.81 -27.33 3.64
CA GLU A 8 7.87 -28.04 4.51
C GLU A 8 7.74 -27.36 5.88
N GLU A 9 8.83 -26.75 6.36
CA GLU A 9 8.87 -25.99 7.61
C GLU A 9 7.95 -24.75 7.56
N ASP A 10 7.89 -24.08 6.40
CA ASP A 10 6.98 -22.94 6.20
C ASP A 10 5.52 -23.39 6.27
N MET A 11 5.23 -24.62 5.84
CA MET A 11 3.89 -25.20 5.89
C MET A 11 3.52 -25.69 7.29
N GLU A 12 4.49 -26.15 8.09
CA GLU A 12 4.28 -26.52 9.50
C GLU A 12 3.82 -25.31 10.31
N PHE A 13 4.50 -24.17 10.16
CA PHE A 13 4.09 -22.90 10.76
C PHE A 13 2.63 -22.53 10.43
N LEU A 14 2.20 -22.73 9.18
CA LEU A 14 0.81 -22.46 8.76
C LEU A 14 -0.22 -23.40 9.40
N MET A 15 0.21 -24.51 10.01
CA MET A 15 -0.67 -25.45 10.68
C MET A 15 -0.95 -25.09 12.13
N GLU A 16 -0.20 -24.16 12.71
CA GLU A 16 -0.39 -23.68 14.08
C GLU A 16 -1.79 -23.04 14.23
N PRO A 17 -2.52 -23.36 15.33
CA PRO A 17 -3.86 -22.82 15.57
C PRO A 17 -3.93 -21.29 15.49
N GLU A 18 -2.93 -20.63 16.06
CA GLU A 18 -2.78 -19.18 16.12
C GLU A 18 -2.64 -18.59 14.71
N VAL A 19 -1.83 -19.24 13.86
CA VAL A 19 -1.59 -18.80 12.48
C VAL A 19 -2.82 -19.01 11.62
N LYS A 20 -3.53 -20.13 11.79
CA LYS A 20 -4.81 -20.39 11.11
C LYS A 20 -5.85 -19.33 11.44
N GLU A 21 -5.90 -18.92 12.70
CA GLU A 21 -6.83 -17.88 13.13
C GLU A 21 -6.46 -16.51 12.54
N VAL A 22 -5.16 -16.15 12.47
CA VAL A 22 -4.72 -14.93 11.73
C VAL A 22 -5.20 -14.96 10.29
N LEU A 23 -5.00 -16.08 9.60
CA LEU A 23 -5.42 -16.24 8.21
C LEU A 23 -6.93 -16.13 8.08
N ALA A 24 -7.71 -16.72 8.99
CA ALA A 24 -9.16 -16.62 8.98
C ALA A 24 -9.63 -15.17 9.14
N ARG A 25 -9.00 -14.40 10.05
CA ARG A 25 -9.32 -12.97 10.24
C ARG A 25 -8.91 -12.12 9.06
N TYR A 26 -7.72 -12.34 8.50
CA TYR A 26 -7.27 -11.65 7.31
C TYR A 26 -8.21 -11.93 6.13
N ARG A 27 -8.58 -13.20 5.94
CA ARG A 27 -9.53 -13.59 4.90
C ARG A 27 -10.88 -12.91 5.07
N ARG A 28 -11.44 -12.92 6.29
CA ARG A 28 -12.72 -12.26 6.59
C ARG A 28 -12.66 -10.76 6.28
N PHE A 29 -11.56 -10.08 6.61
CA PHE A 29 -11.37 -8.67 6.27
C PHE A 29 -11.38 -8.46 4.75
N LEU A 30 -10.61 -9.25 3.99
CA LEU A 30 -10.55 -9.15 2.53
C LEU A 30 -11.89 -9.46 1.85
N ASP A 31 -12.64 -10.46 2.35
CA ASP A 31 -13.95 -10.83 1.82
C ASP A 31 -15.03 -9.77 2.12
N ALA A 32 -14.86 -8.96 3.17
CA ALA A 32 -15.73 -7.82 3.48
C ALA A 32 -15.50 -6.62 2.55
N VAL A 33 -14.37 -6.59 1.83
CA VAL A 33 -14.06 -5.53 0.86
C VAL A 33 -14.78 -5.86 -0.46
N PRO A 34 -15.69 -4.99 -0.96
CA PRO A 34 -16.37 -5.25 -2.23
C PRO A 34 -15.38 -5.55 -3.38
N PRO A 35 -15.49 -6.63 -4.17
CA PRO A 35 -14.42 -7.02 -5.07
C PRO A 35 -14.20 -6.05 -6.25
N HIS A 36 -15.26 -5.43 -6.74
CA HIS A 36 -15.26 -4.49 -7.85
C HIS A 36 -16.11 -3.28 -7.48
N LEU A 37 -15.66 -2.09 -7.83
CA LEU A 37 -16.47 -0.89 -7.75
C LEU A 37 -16.50 -0.28 -9.14
N GLU A 38 -17.70 -0.09 -9.69
CA GLU A 38 -17.81 0.70 -10.91
C GLU A 38 -17.20 2.09 -10.65
N PRO A 39 -16.21 2.53 -11.46
CA PRO A 39 -15.63 3.85 -11.30
C PRO A 39 -16.72 4.91 -11.37
N VAL A 40 -16.84 5.71 -10.30
CA VAL A 40 -17.83 6.78 -10.25
C VAL A 40 -17.20 8.06 -10.81
N GLY A 41 -17.92 8.72 -11.71
CA GLY A 41 -17.53 10.00 -12.29
C GLY A 41 -16.73 9.88 -13.60
N PRO A 42 -16.25 11.01 -14.13
CA PRO A 42 -15.54 11.02 -15.41
C PRO A 42 -14.20 10.30 -15.29
N LEU A 43 -13.74 9.72 -16.41
CA LEU A 43 -12.36 9.25 -16.56
C LEU A 43 -11.40 10.37 -16.12
N PHE A 44 -10.36 10.02 -15.37
CA PHE A 44 -9.42 10.99 -14.77
C PHE A 44 -10.02 11.95 -13.72
N GLY A 45 -11.26 11.71 -13.27
CA GLY A 45 -11.82 12.39 -12.11
C GLY A 45 -11.33 11.83 -10.78
N LYS A 46 -11.51 12.60 -9.70
CA LYS A 46 -11.08 12.22 -8.33
C LYS A 46 -11.61 10.86 -7.89
N GLU A 47 -12.92 10.64 -8.03
CA GLU A 47 -13.55 9.39 -7.60
C GLU A 47 -13.17 8.22 -8.51
N TRP A 48 -12.99 8.45 -9.82
CA TRP A 48 -12.41 7.44 -10.72
C TRP A 48 -11.01 7.01 -10.26
N VAL A 49 -10.12 7.97 -9.96
CA VAL A 49 -8.76 7.68 -9.47
C VAL A 49 -8.82 6.87 -8.18
N LYS A 50 -9.67 7.26 -7.23
CA LYS A 50 -9.81 6.56 -5.95
C LYS A 50 -10.30 5.13 -6.13
N THR A 51 -11.25 4.88 -7.03
CA THR A 51 -11.71 3.53 -7.36
C THR A 51 -10.57 2.66 -7.91
N VAL A 52 -9.83 3.16 -8.91
CA VAL A 52 -8.71 2.42 -9.52
C VAL A 52 -7.61 2.12 -8.49
N TRP A 53 -7.26 3.09 -7.66
CA TRP A 53 -6.29 2.91 -6.58
C TRP A 53 -6.71 1.83 -5.60
N ARG A 54 -7.96 1.89 -5.15
CA ARG A 54 -8.54 0.95 -4.20
C ARG A 54 -8.56 -0.47 -4.76
N GLU A 55 -8.92 -0.66 -6.02
CA GLU A 55 -8.91 -1.98 -6.67
C GLU A 55 -7.51 -2.55 -6.79
N ASN A 56 -6.54 -1.73 -7.21
CA ASN A 56 -5.14 -2.16 -7.27
C ASN A 56 -4.61 -2.53 -5.88
N PHE A 57 -4.96 -1.76 -4.85
CA PHE A 57 -4.58 -2.07 -3.48
C PHE A 57 -5.21 -3.38 -2.99
N LEU A 58 -6.49 -3.60 -3.26
CA LEU A 58 -7.17 -4.86 -2.91
C LEU A 58 -6.52 -6.06 -3.58
N ARG A 59 -6.20 -5.97 -4.88
CA ARG A 59 -5.51 -7.05 -5.61
C ARG A 59 -4.13 -7.34 -5.02
N LEU A 60 -3.37 -6.31 -4.69
CA LEU A 60 -2.06 -6.46 -4.05
C LEU A 60 -2.18 -7.13 -2.68
N ALA A 61 -3.19 -6.76 -1.89
CA ALA A 61 -3.45 -7.36 -0.59
C ALA A 61 -3.87 -8.83 -0.68
N GLN A 62 -4.73 -9.16 -1.65
CA GLN A 62 -5.13 -10.54 -1.95
C GLN A 62 -3.92 -11.38 -2.39
N GLU A 63 -3.00 -10.83 -3.17
CA GLU A 63 -1.76 -11.52 -3.53
C GLU A 63 -0.82 -11.71 -2.34
N GLY A 64 -0.79 -10.74 -1.41
CA GLY A 64 -0.12 -10.91 -0.12
C GLY A 64 -0.71 -12.06 0.68
N TYR A 65 -2.04 -12.15 0.76
CA TYR A 65 -2.71 -13.28 1.42
C TYR A 65 -2.39 -14.63 0.75
N ASN A 66 -2.46 -14.70 -0.58
CA ASN A 66 -2.11 -15.91 -1.33
C ASN A 66 -0.67 -16.33 -1.09
N SER A 67 0.25 -15.37 -1.04
CA SER A 67 1.66 -15.62 -0.73
C SER A 67 1.84 -16.27 0.64
N ILE A 68 1.07 -15.84 1.66
CA ILE A 68 1.11 -16.47 2.98
C ILE A 68 0.60 -17.91 2.91
N VAL A 69 -0.58 -18.14 2.32
CA VAL A 69 -1.21 -19.48 2.26
C VAL A 69 -0.34 -20.50 1.49
N LEU A 70 0.42 -20.02 0.50
CA LEU A 70 1.34 -20.85 -0.28
C LEU A 70 2.72 -21.01 0.38
N GLY A 71 2.99 -20.35 1.51
CA GLY A 71 4.31 -20.32 2.15
C GLY A 71 5.37 -19.50 1.40
N ASN A 72 4.96 -18.62 0.47
CA ASN A 72 5.85 -17.79 -0.33
C ASN A 72 6.15 -16.44 0.37
N PHE A 73 6.83 -16.51 1.50
CA PHE A 73 7.15 -15.35 2.33
C PHE A 73 8.21 -14.41 1.71
N TYR A 74 9.00 -14.89 0.75
CA TYR A 74 9.88 -14.03 -0.06
C TYR A 74 9.08 -13.01 -0.87
N SER A 75 8.03 -13.49 -1.56
CA SER A 75 7.15 -12.60 -2.33
C SER A 75 6.35 -11.71 -1.39
N LEU A 76 5.94 -12.23 -0.23
CA LEU A 76 5.26 -11.43 0.80
C LEU A 76 6.07 -10.22 1.24
N GLY A 77 7.39 -10.35 1.45
CA GLY A 77 8.21 -9.19 1.83
C GLY A 77 8.26 -8.10 0.76
N ALA A 78 8.30 -8.48 -0.53
CA ALA A 78 8.21 -7.53 -1.63
C ALA A 78 6.82 -6.89 -1.72
N ILE A 79 5.76 -7.68 -1.52
CA ILE A 79 4.38 -7.20 -1.47
C ILE A 79 4.18 -6.24 -0.30
N ASN A 80 4.70 -6.56 0.89
CA ASN A 80 4.62 -5.70 2.07
C ASN A 80 5.24 -4.33 1.82
N ARG A 81 6.39 -4.26 1.15
CA ARG A 81 6.98 -2.98 0.73
C ARG A 81 5.96 -2.17 -0.09
N SER A 82 5.34 -2.79 -1.09
CA SER A 82 4.33 -2.13 -1.93
C SER A 82 3.05 -1.79 -1.16
N LEU A 83 2.57 -2.63 -0.23
CA LEU A 83 1.42 -2.33 0.62
C LEU A 83 1.68 -1.09 1.48
N ILE A 84 2.90 -0.92 2.00
CA ILE A 84 3.30 0.27 2.77
C ILE A 84 3.32 1.50 1.86
N GLU A 85 3.92 1.43 0.67
CA GLU A 85 3.89 2.53 -0.32
C GLU A 85 2.44 2.92 -0.67
N PHE A 86 1.58 1.94 -0.95
CA PHE A 86 0.16 2.16 -1.23
C PHE A 86 -0.57 2.80 -0.05
N TYR A 87 -0.32 2.35 1.19
CA TYR A 87 -0.87 2.96 2.38
C TYR A 87 -0.49 4.44 2.49
N VAL A 88 0.80 4.77 2.31
CA VAL A 88 1.31 6.15 2.38
C VAL A 88 0.61 7.05 1.37
N TYR A 89 0.57 6.63 0.10
CA TYR A 89 -0.07 7.43 -0.93
C TYR A 89 -1.59 7.50 -0.75
N SER A 90 -2.23 6.42 -0.30
CA SER A 90 -3.67 6.43 0.03
C SER A 90 -3.97 7.42 1.14
N ALA A 91 -3.16 7.44 2.20
CA ALA A 91 -3.29 8.40 3.29
C ALA A 91 -3.15 9.84 2.79
N VAL A 92 -2.20 10.12 1.89
CA VAL A 92 -2.03 11.46 1.30
C VAL A 92 -3.21 11.83 0.40
N LEU A 93 -3.60 10.95 -0.53
CA LEU A 93 -4.64 11.20 -1.53
C LEU A 93 -6.03 11.33 -0.89
N CYS A 94 -6.27 10.61 0.20
CA CYS A 94 -7.57 10.59 0.90
C CYS A 94 -7.60 11.47 2.17
N GLY A 95 -6.45 11.90 2.69
CA GLY A 95 -6.33 12.58 4.00
C GLY A 95 -6.75 14.05 4.03
N ASN A 96 -7.38 14.58 2.99
CA ASN A 96 -7.83 15.97 2.88
C ASN A 96 -6.75 17.02 3.24
N PHE A 97 -5.48 16.75 2.90
CA PHE A 97 -4.38 17.68 3.18
C PHE A 97 -4.35 18.86 2.20
N CYS A 98 -4.71 18.63 0.94
CA CYS A 98 -4.84 19.62 -0.10
C CYS A 98 -5.74 19.07 -1.22
N GLU A 99 -6.64 19.90 -1.75
CA GLU A 99 -7.71 19.44 -2.66
C GLU A 99 -7.21 18.96 -4.02
N ASP A 100 -6.05 19.45 -4.48
CA ASP A 100 -5.54 19.22 -5.83
C ASP A 100 -4.49 18.10 -5.93
N LEU A 101 -4.08 17.48 -4.81
CA LEU A 101 -2.98 16.50 -4.80
C LEU A 101 -3.25 15.28 -5.68
N TRP A 102 -4.48 14.79 -5.71
CA TRP A 102 -4.86 13.66 -6.56
C TRP A 102 -4.73 14.01 -8.05
N GLN A 103 -5.06 15.25 -8.41
CA GLN A 103 -4.98 15.75 -9.79
C GLN A 103 -3.52 15.96 -10.18
N ARG A 104 -2.71 16.52 -9.27
CA ARG A 104 -1.27 16.66 -9.45
C ARG A 104 -0.57 15.32 -9.64
N TRP A 105 -0.89 14.33 -8.79
CA TRP A 105 -0.39 12.97 -8.92
C TRP A 105 -0.73 12.38 -10.29
N LEU A 106 -2.00 12.48 -10.70
CA LEU A 106 -2.46 11.94 -11.97
C LEU A 106 -1.74 12.59 -13.15
N ILE A 107 -1.65 13.92 -13.17
CA ILE A 107 -0.95 14.68 -14.23
C ILE A 107 0.51 14.26 -14.31
N ASP A 108 1.23 14.20 -13.18
CA ASP A 108 2.64 13.78 -13.14
C ASP A 108 2.81 12.34 -13.63
N SER A 109 1.89 11.43 -13.26
CA SER A 109 1.90 10.04 -13.72
C SER A 109 1.65 9.92 -15.22
N LEU A 110 0.67 10.64 -15.77
CA LEU A 110 0.33 10.62 -17.20
C LEU A 110 1.46 11.20 -18.05
N LEU A 111 2.06 12.32 -17.64
CA LEU A 111 3.20 12.93 -18.34
C LEU A 111 4.44 12.02 -18.32
N ARG A 112 4.66 11.25 -17.24
CA ARG A 112 5.72 10.24 -17.21
C ARG A 112 5.39 9.04 -18.08
N PHE A 113 4.13 8.62 -18.11
CA PHE A 113 3.66 7.52 -18.94
C PHE A 113 3.83 7.84 -20.43
N ASP A 114 3.30 8.97 -20.91
CA ASP A 114 3.44 9.44 -22.30
C ASP A 114 4.90 9.41 -22.76
N LYS A 115 5.80 9.86 -21.89
CA LYS A 115 7.22 9.89 -22.19
C LYS A 115 7.89 8.52 -22.19
N THR A 116 7.42 7.58 -21.36
CA THR A 116 8.02 6.24 -21.24
C THR A 116 7.45 5.29 -22.30
N PHE A 117 6.17 5.44 -22.62
CA PHE A 117 5.41 4.66 -23.57
C PHE A 117 4.65 5.62 -24.50
N PRO A 118 5.35 6.27 -25.45
CA PRO A 118 4.73 7.25 -26.32
C PRO A 118 3.66 6.58 -27.17
N GLN A 119 2.43 7.12 -27.07
CA GLN A 119 1.30 6.71 -27.89
C GLN A 119 0.80 7.92 -28.68
N GLU A 120 0.56 7.72 -29.97
CA GLU A 120 0.04 8.77 -30.84
C GLU A 120 -1.30 9.31 -30.29
N GLY A 121 -1.41 10.62 -30.15
CA GLY A 121 -2.62 11.29 -29.65
C GLY A 121 -2.82 11.25 -28.12
N PHE A 122 -2.09 10.45 -27.35
CA PHE A 122 -2.27 10.36 -25.89
C PHE A 122 -1.99 11.69 -25.19
N ARG A 123 -0.90 12.36 -25.56
CA ARG A 123 -0.56 13.69 -25.03
C ARG A 123 -1.64 14.73 -25.32
N THR A 124 -2.16 14.76 -26.54
CA THR A 124 -3.23 15.69 -26.95
C THR A 124 -4.51 15.43 -26.16
N GLN A 125 -4.88 14.16 -25.95
CA GLN A 125 -6.02 13.82 -25.10
C GLN A 125 -5.82 14.26 -23.64
N CYS A 126 -4.60 14.13 -23.10
CA CYS A 126 -4.29 14.63 -21.76
C CYS A 126 -4.40 16.17 -21.71
N GLU A 127 -3.84 16.87 -22.71
CA GLU A 127 -3.92 18.33 -22.84
C GLU A 127 -5.38 18.81 -22.92
N GLU A 128 -6.25 18.11 -23.64
CA GLU A 128 -7.69 18.40 -23.70
C GLU A 128 -8.39 18.14 -22.35
N CYS A 129 -8.08 17.01 -21.69
CA CYS A 129 -8.67 16.64 -20.41
C CYS A 129 -8.28 17.59 -19.26
N PHE A 130 -7.11 18.21 -19.34
CA PHE A 130 -6.57 19.10 -18.30
C PHE A 130 -6.38 20.55 -18.79
N ALA A 131 -7.09 20.96 -19.85
CA ALA A 131 -6.95 22.28 -20.46
C ALA A 131 -7.18 23.43 -19.44
N ASP A 132 -8.12 23.25 -18.52
CA ASP A 132 -8.47 24.24 -17.48
C ASP A 132 -7.66 24.08 -16.18
N VAL A 133 -6.62 23.25 -16.18
CA VAL A 133 -5.80 22.97 -14.98
C VAL A 133 -4.43 23.64 -15.14
N PRO A 134 -4.17 24.79 -14.49
CA PRO A 134 -2.91 25.54 -14.68
C PRO A 134 -1.66 24.71 -14.39
N TYR A 135 -1.75 23.79 -13.43
CA TYR A 135 -0.66 22.90 -13.06
C TYR A 135 -0.24 21.95 -14.20
N PHE A 136 -1.15 21.58 -15.13
CA PHE A 136 -0.79 20.73 -16.27
C PHE A 136 0.26 21.41 -17.15
N ALA A 137 0.04 22.68 -17.50
CA ALA A 137 0.98 23.46 -18.31
C ALA A 137 2.33 23.62 -17.60
N GLU A 138 2.33 23.91 -16.30
CA GLU A 138 3.55 23.97 -15.47
C GLU A 138 4.31 22.64 -15.48
N ALA A 139 3.61 21.53 -15.22
CA ALA A 139 4.20 20.20 -15.17
C ALA A 139 4.76 19.76 -16.53
N ALA A 140 4.03 20.03 -17.63
CA ALA A 140 4.45 19.69 -18.98
C ALA A 140 5.71 20.46 -19.43
N GLN A 141 5.88 21.72 -18.99
CA GLN A 141 7.08 22.52 -19.30
C GLN A 141 8.33 22.03 -18.56
N LEU A 142 8.19 21.61 -17.30
CA LEU A 142 9.32 21.20 -16.46
C LEU A 142 9.89 19.82 -16.82
N GLY A 143 9.06 18.91 -17.35
CA GLY A 143 9.49 17.62 -17.91
C GLY A 143 10.42 16.80 -17.00
N LYS A 144 11.57 16.35 -17.55
CA LYS A 144 12.58 15.50 -16.85
C LYS A 144 13.21 16.11 -15.60
N LYS A 145 13.06 17.42 -15.36
CA LYS A 145 13.73 18.10 -14.24
C LYS A 145 13.00 17.93 -12.90
N ARG A 146 11.82 17.31 -12.87
CA ARG A 146 11.05 17.08 -11.62
C ARG A 146 11.31 15.69 -11.03
N GLY A 147 11.59 15.66 -9.73
CA GLY A 147 11.63 14.44 -8.93
C GLY A 147 10.29 13.68 -8.99
N GLU A 148 10.31 12.37 -8.73
CA GLU A 148 9.13 11.49 -8.80
C GLU A 148 7.96 11.95 -7.94
N MET A 149 8.27 12.55 -6.78
CA MET A 149 7.30 12.96 -5.78
C MET A 149 6.98 14.44 -5.81
N GLU A 150 7.30 15.14 -6.90
CA GLU A 150 7.14 16.59 -6.97
C GLU A 150 5.67 17.05 -6.93
N TRP A 151 4.73 16.16 -7.25
CA TRP A 151 3.29 16.37 -7.03
C TRP A 151 2.92 16.61 -5.56
N LEU A 152 3.78 16.23 -4.61
CA LEU A 152 3.62 16.45 -3.16
C LEU A 152 4.11 17.83 -2.69
N ARG A 153 4.69 18.66 -3.56
CA ARG A 153 5.24 19.98 -3.19
C ARG A 153 4.28 20.86 -2.38
N PRO A 154 2.96 20.87 -2.61
CA PRO A 154 2.02 21.65 -1.78
C PRO A 154 2.06 21.28 -0.28
N LEU A 155 2.45 20.05 0.08
CA LEU A 155 2.61 19.63 1.48
C LEU A 155 3.89 20.17 2.13
N PHE A 156 4.87 20.59 1.32
CA PHE A 156 6.20 21.01 1.74
C PHE A 156 6.59 22.36 1.12
N PRO A 157 5.80 23.43 1.33
CA PRO A 157 5.96 24.70 0.61
C PRO A 157 7.31 25.39 0.87
N ASN A 158 7.90 25.15 2.04
CA ASN A 158 9.19 25.71 2.44
C ASN A 158 10.36 24.72 2.23
N GLY A 159 10.08 23.51 1.74
CA GLY A 159 11.09 22.48 1.51
C GLY A 159 11.96 22.83 0.31
N LYS A 160 13.26 23.05 0.54
CA LYS A 160 14.25 23.18 -0.53
C LYS A 160 14.74 21.77 -0.92
N GLY A 161 14.73 21.46 -2.22
CA GLY A 161 15.26 20.20 -2.75
C GLY A 161 14.19 19.12 -3.00
N ASP A 162 14.66 17.93 -3.37
CA ASP A 162 13.80 16.80 -3.76
C ASP A 162 12.97 16.27 -2.58
N ILE A 163 11.74 15.84 -2.89
CA ILE A 163 10.87 15.17 -1.92
C ILE A 163 11.18 13.67 -1.99
N HIS A 164 11.57 13.09 -0.86
CA HIS A 164 11.84 11.67 -0.73
C HIS A 164 10.71 10.96 0.01
N PHE A 165 10.54 9.66 -0.22
CA PHE A 165 9.52 8.84 0.45
C PHE A 165 9.58 8.97 1.97
N ARG A 166 10.80 9.00 2.53
CA ARG A 166 11.06 9.25 3.95
C ARG A 166 10.38 10.51 4.46
N THR A 167 10.49 11.61 3.72
CA THR A 167 9.90 12.91 4.08
C THR A 167 8.38 12.81 4.16
N VAL A 168 7.76 12.03 3.27
CA VAL A 168 6.31 11.79 3.25
C VAL A 168 5.88 10.97 4.46
N CYS A 169 6.62 9.89 4.78
CA CYS A 169 6.34 9.08 5.97
C CYS A 169 6.48 9.89 7.26
N GLU A 170 7.55 10.67 7.41
CA GLU A 170 7.78 11.53 8.57
C GLU A 170 6.67 12.58 8.73
N PHE A 171 6.16 13.14 7.62
CA PHE A 171 5.00 14.03 7.63
C PHE A 171 3.72 13.32 8.11
N LEU A 172 3.43 12.13 7.59
CA LEU A 172 2.24 11.37 7.98
C LEU A 172 2.30 10.90 9.43
N GLN A 173 3.48 10.50 9.93
CA GLN A 173 3.70 10.07 11.31
C GLN A 173 3.38 11.15 12.35
N GLN A 174 3.33 12.43 11.95
CA GLN A 174 2.86 13.52 12.82
C GLN A 174 1.33 13.61 12.92
N LYS A 175 0.59 12.83 12.13
CA LYS A 175 -0.87 12.81 12.10
C LYS A 175 -1.42 11.70 13.01
N LYS A 176 -2.54 11.97 13.67
CA LYS A 176 -3.23 10.98 14.50
C LYS A 176 -3.71 9.80 13.63
N GLY A 177 -3.60 8.59 14.17
CA GLY A 177 -4.07 7.37 13.49
C GLY A 177 -3.13 6.84 12.41
N VAL A 178 -1.92 7.39 12.28
CA VAL A 178 -0.87 6.86 11.41
C VAL A 178 0.13 6.04 12.23
N PHE A 179 0.65 4.96 11.63
CA PHE A 179 1.62 4.09 12.28
C PHE A 179 2.91 4.84 12.67
N PRO A 180 3.36 4.76 13.94
CA PRO A 180 4.52 5.50 14.41
C PRO A 180 5.85 5.04 13.79
N ARG A 181 5.89 3.84 13.23
CA ARG A 181 7.08 3.21 12.62
C ARG A 181 7.01 3.09 11.10
N LEU A 182 6.14 3.86 10.46
CA LEU A 182 5.85 3.76 9.02
C LEU A 182 7.10 3.69 8.13
N TYR A 183 8.04 4.62 8.27
CA TYR A 183 9.27 4.58 7.46
C TYR A 183 10.21 3.43 7.84
N GLN A 184 10.29 3.09 9.13
CA GLN A 184 11.14 1.98 9.61
C GLN A 184 10.65 0.65 9.05
N ASP A 185 9.33 0.43 9.02
CA ASP A 185 8.75 -0.80 8.47
C ASP A 185 8.99 -0.87 6.95
N TYR A 186 8.83 0.25 6.23
CA TYR A 186 9.19 0.34 4.81
C TYR A 186 10.67 0.00 4.58
N GLN A 187 11.57 0.62 5.35
CA GLN A 187 13.00 0.40 5.25
C GLN A 187 13.37 -1.06 5.53
N ALA A 188 12.73 -1.68 6.52
CA ALA A 188 12.92 -3.09 6.84
C ALA A 188 12.52 -3.99 5.67
N MET A 189 11.38 -3.71 5.02
CA MET A 189 10.95 -4.47 3.83
C MET A 189 11.86 -4.22 2.61
N CYS A 190 12.36 -3.00 2.42
CA CYS A 190 13.39 -2.72 1.42
C CYS A 190 14.67 -3.50 1.68
N ALA A 191 15.14 -3.53 2.93
CA ALA A 191 16.33 -4.28 3.31
C ALA A 191 16.10 -5.79 3.10
N PHE A 192 14.94 -6.31 3.49
CA PHE A 192 14.57 -7.71 3.23
C PHE A 192 14.67 -8.07 1.74
N VAL A 193 14.25 -7.18 0.84
CA VAL A 193 14.32 -7.42 -0.62
C VAL A 193 15.75 -7.24 -1.16
N HIS A 194 16.47 -6.20 -0.74
CA HIS A 194 17.71 -5.76 -1.42
C HIS A 194 19.01 -6.04 -0.68
N SER A 195 18.98 -6.30 0.63
CA SER A 195 20.22 -6.45 1.40
C SER A 195 20.96 -7.75 1.07
N GLY A 196 22.27 -7.76 1.31
CA GLY A 196 23.10 -8.95 1.12
C GLY A 196 23.50 -9.64 2.42
N ASP A 197 23.08 -9.11 3.58
CA ASP A 197 23.51 -9.61 4.88
C ASP A 197 22.65 -10.79 5.36
N LEU A 198 23.34 -11.73 6.04
CA LEU A 198 22.74 -12.95 6.55
C LEU A 198 21.58 -12.68 7.51
N GLN A 199 21.72 -11.67 8.38
CA GLN A 199 20.71 -11.37 9.39
C GLN A 199 19.39 -11.00 8.72
N THR A 200 19.40 -10.06 7.80
CA THR A 200 18.18 -9.57 7.14
C THR A 200 17.56 -10.62 6.19
N LYS A 201 18.38 -11.43 5.53
CA LYS A 201 17.91 -12.44 4.56
C LYS A 201 17.46 -13.76 5.18
N CYS A 202 18.08 -14.18 6.27
CA CYS A 202 17.84 -15.49 6.86
C CYS A 202 17.10 -15.44 8.19
N SER A 203 17.27 -14.38 9.00
CA SER A 203 16.58 -14.29 10.31
C SER A 203 15.05 -14.33 10.23
N PRO A 204 14.38 -13.74 9.21
CA PRO A 204 12.93 -13.86 9.09
C PRO A 204 12.44 -15.29 8.89
N PHE A 205 13.32 -16.19 8.47
CA PHE A 205 13.03 -17.59 8.19
C PHE A 205 13.60 -18.56 9.22
N ALA A 206 14.42 -18.05 10.15
CA ALA A 206 15.01 -18.83 11.21
C ALA A 206 14.03 -19.05 12.38
N PHE A 207 13.01 -18.20 12.52
CA PHE A 207 12.09 -18.21 13.66
C PHE A 207 10.64 -17.89 13.24
N TYR A 208 9.67 -18.49 13.92
CA TYR A 208 8.22 -18.28 13.69
C TYR A 208 7.79 -16.81 13.81
N VAL A 209 8.40 -16.08 14.75
CA VAL A 209 8.18 -14.63 14.91
C VAL A 209 8.50 -13.83 13.64
N GLY A 210 9.45 -14.28 12.81
CA GLY A 210 9.77 -13.63 11.54
C GLY A 210 8.63 -13.72 10.53
N TYR A 211 8.06 -14.91 10.35
CA TYR A 211 6.89 -15.15 9.51
C TYR A 211 5.68 -14.36 9.99
N LEU A 212 5.42 -14.40 11.30
CA LEU A 212 4.29 -13.71 11.90
C LEU A 212 4.41 -12.19 11.73
N ASN A 213 5.60 -11.62 11.91
CA ASN A 213 5.83 -10.19 11.66
C ASN A 213 5.52 -9.79 10.22
N LEU A 214 5.87 -10.61 9.22
CA LEU A 214 5.52 -10.33 7.83
C LEU A 214 4.00 -10.38 7.60
N MET A 215 3.30 -11.32 8.24
CA MET A 215 1.84 -11.44 8.16
C MET A 215 1.14 -10.25 8.83
N ILE A 216 1.63 -9.81 9.98
CA ILE A 216 1.10 -8.66 10.72
C ILE A 216 1.24 -7.40 9.87
N LEU A 217 2.43 -7.13 9.32
CA LEU A 217 2.64 -5.98 8.44
C LEU A 217 1.65 -6.01 7.26
N ALA A 218 1.50 -7.18 6.61
CA ALA A 218 0.56 -7.33 5.49
C ALA A 218 -0.87 -6.95 5.89
N PHE A 219 -1.36 -7.48 7.01
CA PHE A 219 -2.70 -7.17 7.50
C PHE A 219 -2.84 -5.71 7.91
N GLN A 220 -1.92 -5.17 8.70
CA GLN A 220 -1.98 -3.82 9.25
C GLN A 220 -2.08 -2.75 8.15
N TYR A 221 -1.19 -2.82 7.17
CA TYR A 221 -1.15 -1.87 6.07
C TYR A 221 -2.31 -2.06 5.09
N THR A 222 -2.72 -3.31 4.84
CA THR A 222 -3.93 -3.60 4.05
C THR A 222 -5.16 -3.02 4.71
N ALA A 223 -5.36 -3.29 6.00
CA ALA A 223 -6.60 -2.96 6.68
C ALA A 223 -6.78 -1.45 6.79
N ASN A 224 -5.75 -0.75 7.27
CA ASN A 224 -5.79 0.70 7.37
C ASN A 224 -5.82 1.38 5.99
N GLY A 225 -5.15 0.78 5.00
CA GLY A 225 -5.10 1.28 3.64
C GLY A 225 -6.44 1.21 2.92
N LEU A 226 -7.10 0.05 2.95
CA LEU A 226 -8.39 -0.14 2.28
C LEU A 226 -9.53 0.63 2.94
N LEU A 227 -9.45 0.86 4.26
CA LEU A 227 -10.42 1.68 5.00
C LEU A 227 -10.48 3.14 4.49
N PHE A 228 -9.40 3.71 3.94
CA PHE A 228 -9.42 5.07 3.36
C PHE A 228 -10.45 5.24 2.24
N TYR A 229 -10.75 4.16 1.54
CA TYR A 229 -11.61 4.18 0.36
C TYR A 229 -13.04 3.70 0.66
N GLN A 230 -13.32 3.26 1.88
CA GLN A 230 -14.65 2.75 2.21
C GLN A 230 -15.59 3.87 2.68
N PRO A 231 -16.70 4.10 1.96
CA PRO A 231 -17.73 5.01 2.45
C PRO A 231 -18.37 4.45 3.73
N PRO A 232 -19.01 5.31 4.55
CA PRO A 232 -19.84 4.84 5.66
C PRO A 232 -20.89 3.83 5.17
N GLY A 233 -21.03 2.71 5.88
CA GLY A 233 -21.97 1.65 5.52
C GLY A 233 -21.67 0.31 6.17
N GLN A 234 -22.48 -0.69 5.84
CA GLN A 234 -22.36 -2.04 6.41
C GLN A 234 -20.99 -2.67 6.12
N ALA A 235 -20.53 -2.62 4.87
CA ALA A 235 -19.23 -3.19 4.48
C ALA A 235 -18.06 -2.58 5.28
N ARG A 236 -18.08 -1.25 5.48
CA ARG A 236 -17.09 -0.57 6.32
C ARG A 236 -17.16 -1.03 7.78
N THR A 237 -18.36 -1.20 8.33
CA THR A 237 -18.55 -1.68 9.70
C THR A 237 -18.00 -3.10 9.88
N GLU A 238 -18.25 -3.98 8.91
CA GLU A 238 -17.72 -5.35 8.90
C GLU A 238 -16.19 -5.36 8.81
N MET A 239 -15.61 -4.49 7.98
CA MET A 239 -14.16 -4.30 7.88
C MET A 239 -13.54 -3.76 9.17
N GLU A 240 -14.15 -2.74 9.80
CA GLU A 240 -13.69 -2.17 11.07
C GLU A 240 -13.78 -3.21 12.21
N ALA A 241 -14.83 -4.03 12.24
CA ALA A 241 -14.97 -5.12 13.21
C ALA A 241 -13.92 -6.22 13.00
N ALA A 242 -13.68 -6.64 11.75
CA ALA A 242 -12.64 -7.62 11.44
C ALA A 242 -11.24 -7.10 11.75
N TRP A 243 -11.01 -5.81 11.51
CA TRP A 243 -9.78 -5.11 11.87
C TRP A 243 -9.56 -5.07 13.38
N ALA A 244 -10.54 -4.62 14.17
CA ALA A 244 -10.45 -4.59 15.63
C ALA A 244 -10.18 -5.99 16.22
N ALA A 245 -10.92 -7.01 15.76
CA ALA A 245 -10.76 -8.38 16.23
C ALA A 245 -9.35 -8.95 15.96
N PHE A 246 -8.68 -8.52 14.89
CA PHE A 246 -7.29 -8.89 14.64
C PHE A 246 -6.35 -8.26 15.67
N PHE A 247 -6.52 -6.97 15.98
CA PHE A 247 -5.64 -6.26 16.90
C PHE A 247 -5.82 -6.71 18.35
N ASP A 248 -7.06 -6.88 18.81
CA ASP A 248 -7.35 -7.39 20.16
C ASP A 248 -6.68 -8.74 20.37
N TRP A 249 -6.80 -9.64 19.39
CA TRP A 249 -6.16 -10.94 19.46
C TRP A 249 -4.63 -10.88 19.35
N MET A 250 -4.08 -9.98 18.53
CA MET A 250 -2.63 -9.77 18.45
C MET A 250 -2.06 -9.33 19.80
N ASP A 251 -2.77 -8.45 20.50
CA ASP A 251 -2.40 -8.01 21.84
C ASP A 251 -2.47 -9.16 22.85
N GLU A 252 -3.49 -10.03 22.76
CA GLU A 252 -3.56 -11.26 23.55
C GLU A 252 -2.39 -12.21 23.27
N LEU A 253 -2.07 -12.44 21.99
CA LEU A 253 -0.98 -13.33 21.57
C LEU A 253 0.39 -12.82 22.06
N LEU A 254 0.61 -11.50 22.00
CA LEU A 254 1.83 -10.89 22.54
C LEU A 254 1.96 -11.09 24.05
N GLN A 255 0.84 -11.20 24.78
CA GLN A 255 0.85 -11.45 26.22
C GLN A 255 1.12 -12.91 26.59
N THR A 256 0.84 -13.87 25.70
CA THR A 256 1.09 -15.30 25.94
C THR A 256 2.56 -15.70 25.73
N GLY A 257 3.41 -14.80 25.24
CA GLY A 257 4.83 -15.06 24.99
C GLY A 257 5.09 -15.99 23.80
N TRP A 258 4.10 -16.09 22.90
CA TRP A 258 4.20 -16.87 21.65
C TRP A 258 5.14 -16.20 20.61
N ILE A 259 5.56 -14.96 20.89
CA ILE A 259 6.38 -14.08 20.04
C ILE A 259 7.70 -13.76 20.73
#